data_AF-A0AAD8ACN4-F1
#
_entry.id   AF-A0AAD8ACN4-F1
#
_cell.length_a   1.000
_cell.length_b   1.000
_cell.length_c   1.000
_cell.angle_alpha   90.00
_cell.angle_beta   90.00
_cell.angle_gamma   90.00
#
_symmetry.space_group_name_H-M   'P 1'
#
loop_
_entity.id
_entity.type
_entity.pdbx_description
1 polymer ?
#
loop_
_entity_poly.entity_id
_entity_poly.type
_entity_poly.pdbx_seq_one_letter_code
_entity_poly.pdbx_strand_id
1 'polypeptide(L)'
;FNAFFGPVCEYVIAPVARYAGVWGIPVLTAGAQAEAFNHKSLYFPTLTRMMGSYRLVGEALRHILHVFGWQVAGLLFHNHGVNSPRGNSMCHFTLGAVFTALNQTPAHRSFNEDTATPQEYRELLGYISRSARIVVVCANPKTVREILLAAEELNMVGSGEYVFFNIELFSR
;
A
#
# COMPACT_ATOMS: atom_id res chain seq x y z
N PHE A 1 -26.81 10.22 -18.97
CA PHE A 1 -25.34 10.12 -19.13
C PHE A 1 -25.01 8.85 -19.87
N ASN A 2 -24.04 8.87 -20.80
CA ASN A 2 -23.66 7.70 -21.59
C ASN A 2 -22.42 6.98 -21.04
N ALA A 3 -21.61 7.66 -20.21
CA ALA A 3 -20.47 7.10 -19.49
C ALA A 3 -20.08 8.00 -18.31
N PHE A 4 -19.36 7.46 -17.33
CA PHE A 4 -18.68 8.20 -16.28
C PHE A 4 -17.16 8.14 -16.47
N PHE A 5 -16.48 9.27 -16.24
CA PHE A 5 -15.02 9.34 -16.19
C PHE A 5 -14.58 9.71 -14.76
N GLY A 6 -13.81 8.82 -14.14
CA GLY A 6 -13.51 8.88 -12.71
C GLY A 6 -14.72 8.48 -11.84
N PRO A 7 -14.71 8.78 -10.53
CA PRO A 7 -13.62 9.39 -9.75
C PRO A 7 -12.36 8.51 -9.65
N VAL A 8 -11.27 9.07 -9.12
CA VAL A 8 -9.98 8.34 -8.93
C VAL A 8 -9.88 7.74 -7.52
N CYS A 9 -10.33 8.48 -6.50
CA CYS A 9 -10.24 8.06 -5.10
C CYS A 9 -11.09 6.80 -4.83
N GLU A 10 -10.51 5.85 -4.10
CA GLU A 10 -11.11 4.52 -3.91
C GLU A 10 -12.45 4.57 -3.16
N TYR A 11 -12.52 5.33 -2.07
CA TYR A 11 -13.75 5.51 -1.30
C TYR A 11 -14.87 6.18 -2.08
N VAL A 12 -14.53 7.02 -3.05
CA VAL A 12 -15.52 7.79 -3.84
C VAL A 12 -15.99 6.97 -5.03
N ILE A 13 -15.09 6.26 -5.70
CA ILE A 13 -15.47 5.46 -6.87
C ILE A 13 -16.24 4.20 -6.50
N ALA A 14 -16.02 3.62 -5.31
CA ALA A 14 -16.74 2.42 -4.86
C ALA A 14 -18.29 2.55 -4.94
N PRO A 15 -18.94 3.56 -4.36
CA PRO A 15 -20.38 3.75 -4.53
C PRO A 15 -20.76 4.11 -5.97
N VAL A 16 -20.02 4.98 -6.65
CA VAL A 16 -20.31 5.40 -8.03
C VAL A 16 -20.35 4.20 -8.98
N ALA A 17 -19.34 3.33 -8.90
CA ALA A 17 -19.24 2.14 -9.74
C ALA A 17 -20.34 1.11 -9.43
N ARG A 18 -20.79 1.00 -8.18
CA ARG A 18 -21.91 0.12 -7.80
C ARG A 18 -23.23 0.60 -8.39
N TYR A 19 -23.53 1.90 -8.27
CA TYR A 19 -24.74 2.48 -8.88
C TYR A 19 -24.70 2.40 -10.40
N ALA A 20 -23.57 2.75 -11.01
CA ALA A 20 -23.40 2.66 -12.46
C ALA A 20 -23.56 1.22 -12.98
N GLY A 21 -23.18 0.21 -12.17
CA GLY A 21 -23.43 -1.20 -12.47
C GLY A 21 -24.92 -1.53 -12.56
N VAL A 22 -25.74 -1.00 -11.63
CA VAL A 22 -27.21 -1.16 -11.67
C VAL A 22 -27.82 -0.43 -12.86
N TRP A 23 -27.30 0.75 -13.21
CA TRP A 23 -27.81 1.55 -14.33
C TRP A 23 -27.32 1.10 -15.70
N GLY A 24 -26.40 0.14 -15.78
CA GLY A 24 -25.79 -0.29 -17.03
C GLY A 24 -24.94 0.78 -17.71
N ILE A 25 -24.39 1.74 -16.93
CA ILE A 25 -23.57 2.84 -17.46
C ILE A 25 -22.09 2.49 -17.27
N PRO A 26 -21.25 2.57 -18.32
CA PRO A 26 -19.81 2.32 -18.20
C PRO A 26 -19.12 3.40 -17.34
N VAL A 27 -18.19 2.96 -16.50
CA VAL A 27 -17.32 3.83 -15.69
C VAL A 27 -15.87 3.59 -16.10
N LEU A 28 -15.19 4.62 -16.59
CA LEU A 28 -13.77 4.58 -16.93
C LEU A 28 -12.98 5.39 -15.92
N THR A 29 -11.95 4.83 -15.31
CA THR A 29 -11.13 5.54 -14.32
C THR A 29 -9.66 5.20 -14.44
N ALA A 30 -8.79 6.16 -14.10
CA ALA A 30 -7.36 5.91 -13.85
C ALA A 30 -7.08 5.47 -12.40
N GLY A 31 -8.09 5.44 -11.52
CA GLY A 31 -7.98 5.00 -10.12
C GLY A 31 -8.51 3.59 -9.90
N ALA A 32 -9.18 3.38 -8.76
CA ALA A 32 -9.75 2.08 -8.35
C ALA A 32 -8.74 0.93 -8.34
N GLN A 33 -7.56 1.19 -7.79
CA GLN A 33 -6.42 0.27 -7.85
C GLN A 33 -6.44 -0.80 -6.77
N ALA A 34 -7.18 -0.58 -5.67
CA ALA A 34 -7.40 -1.58 -4.64
C ALA A 34 -7.96 -2.90 -5.18
N GLU A 35 -7.57 -3.96 -4.48
CA GLU A 35 -7.91 -5.34 -4.80
C GLU A 35 -9.43 -5.59 -4.82
N ALA A 36 -10.18 -4.88 -3.99
CA ALA A 36 -11.64 -4.98 -3.92
C ALA A 36 -12.32 -4.78 -5.29
N PHE A 37 -11.78 -3.91 -6.15
CA PHE A 37 -12.34 -3.59 -7.48
C PHE A 37 -12.16 -4.69 -8.52
N ASN A 38 -11.48 -5.79 -8.18
CA ASN A 38 -11.36 -6.99 -9.03
C ASN A 38 -12.66 -7.82 -9.05
N HIS A 39 -13.55 -7.65 -8.07
CA HIS A 39 -14.85 -8.35 -8.01
C HIS A 39 -15.86 -7.75 -8.99
N LYS A 40 -15.58 -7.85 -10.30
CA LYS A 40 -16.38 -7.25 -11.38
C LYS A 40 -17.78 -7.83 -11.46
N SER A 41 -17.90 -9.15 -11.52
CA SER A 41 -19.19 -9.84 -11.65
C SER A 41 -20.13 -9.58 -10.47
N LEU A 42 -19.59 -9.45 -9.27
CA LEU A 42 -20.38 -9.30 -8.05
C LEU A 42 -20.74 -7.85 -7.72
N TYR A 43 -19.81 -6.91 -7.90
CA TYR A 43 -19.99 -5.54 -7.41
C TYR A 43 -19.71 -4.43 -8.43
N PHE A 44 -18.92 -4.68 -9.47
CA PHE A 44 -18.41 -3.63 -10.36
C PHE A 44 -18.46 -4.02 -11.86
N PRO A 45 -19.63 -4.42 -12.40
CA PRO A 45 -19.72 -5.04 -13.72
C PRO A 45 -19.37 -4.09 -14.86
N THR A 46 -19.61 -2.78 -14.69
CA THR A 46 -19.40 -1.77 -15.73
C THR A 46 -18.13 -0.92 -15.53
N LEU A 47 -17.30 -1.27 -14.53
CA LEU A 47 -16.08 -0.52 -14.19
C LEU A 47 -14.90 -0.99 -15.05
N THR A 48 -14.34 -0.09 -15.85
CA THR A 48 -13.08 -0.28 -16.59
C THR A 48 -11.98 0.58 -15.98
N ARG A 49 -10.84 -0.03 -15.65
CA ARG A 49 -9.67 0.67 -15.12
C ARG A 49 -8.65 0.85 -16.23
N MET A 50 -8.22 2.08 -16.43
CA MET A 50 -7.21 2.45 -17.42
C MET A 50 -5.78 2.32 -16.86
N MET A 51 -5.63 2.27 -15.53
CA MET A 51 -4.37 2.02 -14.84
C MET A 51 -4.38 0.62 -14.19
N GLY A 52 -3.18 0.07 -13.97
CA GLY A 52 -3.00 -1.20 -13.27
C GLY A 52 -3.47 -1.15 -11.81
N SER A 53 -3.68 -2.33 -11.23
CA SER A 53 -4.03 -2.50 -9.81
C SER A 53 -2.80 -2.64 -8.92
N TYR A 54 -2.94 -2.37 -7.62
CA TYR A 54 -1.88 -2.62 -6.64
C TYR A 54 -1.40 -4.08 -6.58
N ARG A 55 -2.20 -5.04 -7.06
CA ARG A 55 -1.78 -6.44 -7.26
C ARG A 55 -0.48 -6.54 -8.08
N LEU A 56 -0.31 -5.71 -9.11
CA LEU A 56 0.91 -5.74 -9.94
C LEU A 56 2.15 -5.34 -9.14
N VAL A 57 2.01 -4.45 -8.16
CA VAL A 57 3.08 -4.06 -7.24
C VAL A 57 3.45 -5.23 -6.33
N GLY A 58 2.44 -5.93 -5.79
CA GLY A 58 2.64 -7.14 -5.01
C GLY A 58 3.33 -8.26 -5.81
N GLU A 59 2.92 -8.46 -7.06
CA GLU A 59 3.53 -9.44 -7.97
C GLU A 59 4.97 -9.09 -8.32
N ALA A 60 5.25 -7.83 -8.63
CA ALA A 60 6.60 -7.35 -8.89
C ALA A 60 7.51 -7.59 -7.68
N LEU A 61 7.04 -7.22 -6.48
CA LEU A 61 7.81 -7.43 -5.25
C LEU A 61 8.03 -8.92 -4.96
N ARG A 62 6.99 -9.76 -5.12
CA ARG A 62 7.10 -11.22 -4.99
C ARG A 62 8.15 -11.79 -5.94
N HIS A 63 8.17 -11.33 -7.19
CA HIS A 63 9.19 -11.75 -8.16
C HIS A 63 10.60 -11.31 -7.76
N ILE A 64 10.77 -10.07 -7.28
CA ILE A 64 12.05 -9.57 -6.77
C ILE A 64 12.52 -10.46 -5.60
N LEU A 65 11.69 -10.66 -4.58
CA LEU A 65 12.04 -11.49 -3.43
C LEU A 65 12.45 -12.91 -3.86
N HIS A 66 11.73 -13.51 -4.79
CA HIS A 66 12.04 -14.84 -5.32
C HIS A 66 13.41 -14.88 -6.04
N VAL A 67 13.72 -13.88 -6.88
CA VAL A 67 15.01 -13.81 -7.61
C VAL A 67 16.19 -13.72 -6.66
N PHE A 68 16.05 -12.97 -5.56
CA PHE A 68 17.10 -12.82 -4.56
C PHE A 68 17.07 -13.90 -3.45
N GLY A 69 16.14 -14.86 -3.52
CA GLY A 69 16.00 -15.92 -2.51
C GLY A 69 15.52 -15.44 -1.14
N TRP A 70 14.91 -14.25 -1.07
CA TRP A 70 14.40 -13.67 0.18
C TRP A 70 13.02 -14.24 0.51
N GLN A 71 12.89 -14.84 1.69
CA GLN A 71 11.64 -15.49 2.12
C GLN A 71 10.80 -14.66 3.09
N VAL A 72 11.42 -13.73 3.82
CA VAL A 72 10.76 -12.98 4.89
C VAL A 72 10.95 -11.48 4.68
N ALA A 73 9.82 -10.78 4.54
CA ALA A 73 9.76 -9.33 4.45
C ALA A 73 8.92 -8.74 5.60
N GLY A 74 9.22 -7.51 5.98
CA GLY A 74 8.45 -6.70 6.91
C GLY A 74 7.78 -5.53 6.18
N LEU A 75 6.56 -5.17 6.56
CA LEU A 75 5.79 -4.10 5.93
C LEU A 75 5.54 -2.96 6.94
N LEU A 76 5.97 -1.74 6.60
CA LEU A 76 5.64 -0.51 7.29
C LEU A 76 4.83 0.39 6.37
N PHE A 77 3.68 0.85 6.83
CA PHE A 77 2.89 1.78 6.03
C PHE A 77 2.19 2.84 6.84
N HIS A 78 2.06 4.00 6.23
CA HIS A 78 1.14 5.01 6.70
C HIS A 78 -0.30 4.47 6.64
N ASN A 79 -1.06 4.58 7.71
CA ASN A 79 -2.51 4.47 7.70
C ASN A 79 -3.13 5.47 8.68
N HIS A 80 -4.36 5.91 8.43
CA HIS A 80 -5.11 6.63 9.45
C HIS A 80 -5.65 5.65 10.50
N GLY A 81 -5.86 6.14 11.73
CA GLY A 81 -6.44 5.32 12.80
C GLY A 81 -7.82 4.77 12.45
N VAL A 82 -8.21 3.64 13.05
CA VAL A 82 -9.47 2.92 12.77
C VAL A 82 -10.72 3.82 12.89
N ASN A 83 -10.68 4.81 13.79
CA ASN A 83 -11.78 5.74 14.03
C ASN A 83 -11.66 7.05 13.22
N SER A 84 -10.71 7.14 12.29
CA SER A 84 -10.51 8.34 11.47
C SER A 84 -11.62 8.45 10.42
N PRO A 85 -12.21 9.64 10.23
CA PRO A 85 -13.18 9.87 9.15
C PRO A 85 -12.55 9.76 7.75
N ARG A 86 -11.21 9.74 7.66
CA ARG A 86 -10.48 9.63 6.39
C ARG A 86 -10.42 8.21 5.84
N GLY A 87 -10.70 7.20 6.67
CA GLY A 87 -10.53 5.80 6.30
C GLY A 87 -9.07 5.41 6.04
N ASN A 88 -8.87 4.28 5.37
CA ASN A 88 -7.55 3.75 5.06
C ASN A 88 -6.81 4.60 4.03
N SER A 89 -5.49 4.71 4.20
CA SER A 89 -4.62 5.42 3.25
C SER A 89 -4.42 4.62 1.96
N MET A 90 -3.87 5.27 0.94
CA MET A 90 -3.41 4.57 -0.28
C MET A 90 -2.31 3.55 0.04
N CYS A 91 -1.42 3.85 0.97
CA CYS A 91 -0.37 2.92 1.41
C CYS A 91 -0.92 1.66 2.07
N HIS A 92 -2.02 1.76 2.80
CA HIS A 92 -2.72 0.59 3.34
C HIS A 92 -3.22 -0.32 2.21
N PHE A 93 -3.84 0.23 1.17
CA PHE A 93 -4.32 -0.57 0.04
C PHE A 93 -3.19 -1.16 -0.79
N THR A 94 -2.11 -0.40 -1.00
CA THR A 94 -0.92 -0.84 -1.72
C THR A 94 -0.21 -1.98 -1.00
N LEU A 95 0.14 -1.81 0.27
CA LEU A 95 0.80 -2.87 1.04
C LEU A 95 -0.16 -4.01 1.41
N GLY A 96 -1.46 -3.77 1.44
CA GLY A 96 -2.47 -4.83 1.52
C GLY A 96 -2.36 -5.79 0.33
N ALA A 97 -2.25 -5.27 -0.89
CA ALA A 97 -2.05 -6.10 -2.08
C ALA A 97 -0.69 -6.83 -2.07
N VAL A 98 0.36 -6.18 -1.57
CA VAL A 98 1.67 -6.83 -1.34
C VAL A 98 1.57 -7.96 -0.32
N PHE A 99 0.88 -7.73 0.79
CA PHE A 99 0.67 -8.72 1.84
C PHE A 99 -0.08 -9.94 1.32
N THR A 100 -1.14 -9.75 0.52
CA THR A 100 -1.83 -10.84 -0.16
C THR A 100 -0.90 -11.58 -1.13
N ALA A 101 -0.11 -10.86 -1.95
CA ALA A 101 0.80 -11.47 -2.91
C ALA A 101 1.94 -12.27 -2.25
N LEU A 102 2.31 -11.96 -1.01
CA LEU A 102 3.32 -12.66 -0.22
C LEU A 102 2.70 -13.72 0.72
N ASN A 103 1.52 -14.25 0.37
CA ASN A 103 0.82 -15.30 1.14
C ASN A 103 0.53 -14.93 2.60
N GLN A 104 0.37 -13.63 2.91
CA GLN A 104 0.01 -13.15 4.24
C GLN A 104 1.00 -13.53 5.36
N THR A 105 2.25 -13.84 4.99
CA THR A 105 3.33 -14.17 5.93
C THR A 105 4.11 -12.97 6.47
N PRO A 106 4.23 -11.82 5.77
CA PRO A 106 5.04 -10.69 6.25
C PRO A 106 4.58 -10.13 7.60
N ALA A 107 5.52 -9.87 8.49
CA ALA A 107 5.25 -9.06 9.67
C ALA A 107 4.90 -7.63 9.22
N HIS A 108 3.84 -7.04 9.75
CA HIS A 108 3.40 -5.71 9.31
C HIS A 108 2.99 -4.81 10.47
N ARG A 109 3.21 -3.51 10.32
CA ARG A 109 2.71 -2.46 11.22
C ARG A 109 2.31 -1.22 10.43
N SER A 110 1.18 -0.63 10.83
CA SER A 110 0.75 0.67 10.36
C SER A 110 1.08 1.75 11.36
N PHE A 111 1.33 2.97 10.88
CA PHE A 111 1.52 4.17 11.70
C PHE A 111 0.83 5.37 11.07
N ASN A 112 0.53 6.40 11.85
CA ASN A 112 -0.06 7.62 11.33
C ASN A 112 0.99 8.71 11.16
N GLU A 113 1.36 9.04 9.91
CA GLU A 113 2.41 10.01 9.62
C GLU A 113 2.06 11.44 10.08
N ASP A 114 0.78 11.75 10.29
CA ASP A 114 0.31 13.05 10.81
C ASP A 114 0.61 13.23 12.30
N THR A 115 0.76 12.14 13.05
CA THR A 115 0.89 12.16 14.51
C THR A 115 2.13 11.42 15.04
N ALA A 116 2.81 10.68 14.17
CA ALA A 116 3.93 9.84 14.55
C ALA A 116 5.11 10.67 15.04
N THR A 117 5.78 10.16 16.08
CA THR A 117 6.98 10.79 16.65
C THR A 117 8.24 10.06 16.19
N PRO A 118 9.42 10.69 16.22
CA PRO A 118 10.69 10.02 15.91
C PRO A 118 10.93 8.77 16.77
N GLN A 119 10.46 8.79 18.02
CA GLN A 119 10.57 7.65 18.93
C GLN A 119 9.71 6.46 18.46
N GLU A 120 8.51 6.74 17.94
CA GLU A 120 7.63 5.71 17.38
C GLU A 120 8.27 5.03 16.16
N TYR A 121 8.97 5.77 15.29
CA TYR A 121 9.70 5.17 14.17
C TYR A 121 10.79 4.21 14.65
N ARG A 122 11.54 4.55 15.70
CA ARG A 122 12.55 3.67 16.29
C ARG A 122 11.94 2.39 16.85
N GLU A 123 10.78 2.49 17.51
CA GLU A 123 10.05 1.33 18.05
C GLU A 123 9.51 0.43 16.94
N LEU A 124 8.97 1.00 15.86
CA LEU A 124 8.51 0.27 14.68
C LEU A 124 9.65 -0.48 13.99
N LEU A 125 10.80 0.17 13.82
CA LEU A 125 12.02 -0.43 13.27
C LEU A 125 12.53 -1.56 14.18
N GLY A 126 12.56 -1.33 15.50
CA GLY A 126 12.95 -2.35 16.48
C GLY A 126 11.99 -3.54 16.56
N TYR A 127 10.72 -3.35 16.22
CA TYR A 127 9.74 -4.44 16.09
C TYR A 127 10.00 -5.26 14.83
N ILE A 128 10.15 -4.61 13.68
CA ILE A 128 10.35 -5.30 12.40
C ILE A 128 11.71 -5.97 12.30
N SER A 129 12.75 -5.40 12.89
CA SER A 129 14.10 -5.98 12.90
C SER A 129 14.16 -7.33 13.59
N ARG A 130 13.19 -7.69 14.43
CA ARG A 130 13.10 -9.03 15.04
C ARG A 130 12.58 -10.09 14.07
N SER A 131 11.83 -9.69 13.05
CA SER A 131 11.09 -10.59 12.18
C SER A 131 11.63 -10.62 10.76
N ALA A 132 12.16 -9.51 10.24
CA ALA A 132 12.59 -9.40 8.86
C ALA A 132 13.88 -8.57 8.70
N ARG A 133 14.61 -8.86 7.63
CA ARG A 133 15.76 -8.05 7.15
C ARG A 133 15.40 -7.22 5.91
N ILE A 134 14.42 -7.67 5.14
CA ILE A 134 13.85 -6.91 4.03
C ILE A 134 12.66 -6.12 4.56
N VAL A 135 12.71 -4.79 4.48
CA VAL A 135 11.68 -3.90 5.02
C VAL A 135 11.10 -3.07 3.88
N VAL A 136 9.79 -3.21 3.66
CA VAL A 136 9.05 -2.45 2.64
C VAL A 136 8.30 -1.34 3.35
N VAL A 137 8.55 -0.10 2.95
CA VAL A 137 7.99 1.11 3.54
C VAL A 137 7.09 1.80 2.51
N CYS A 138 5.91 2.26 2.93
CA CYS A 138 5.06 3.15 2.16
C CYS A 138 4.57 4.30 3.05
N ALA A 139 5.04 5.52 2.78
CA ALA A 139 4.59 6.75 3.43
C ALA A 139 4.98 7.94 2.55
N ASN A 140 4.65 9.16 2.95
CA ASN A 140 5.12 10.34 2.23
C ASN A 140 6.66 10.42 2.22
N PRO A 141 7.28 11.00 1.17
CA PRO A 141 8.75 11.03 1.03
C PRO A 141 9.49 11.61 2.24
N LYS A 142 8.92 12.63 2.89
CA LYS A 142 9.47 13.22 4.12
C LYS A 142 9.51 12.20 5.26
N THR A 143 8.42 11.46 5.46
CA THR A 143 8.30 10.45 6.51
C THR A 143 9.20 9.24 6.24
N VAL A 144 9.29 8.80 4.98
CA VAL A 144 10.23 7.74 4.58
C VAL A 144 11.67 8.16 4.91
N ARG A 145 12.04 9.42 4.62
CA ARG A 145 13.35 9.96 4.98
C ARG A 145 13.59 9.93 6.49
N GLU A 146 12.62 10.34 7.31
CA GLU A 146 12.73 10.29 8.77
C GLU A 146 12.89 8.86 9.30
N ILE A 147 12.17 7.89 8.73
CA ILE A 147 12.33 6.47 9.06
C ILE A 147 13.73 5.96 8.71
N LEU A 148 14.25 6.31 7.54
CA LEU A 148 15.60 5.90 7.13
C LEU A 148 16.70 6.56 7.99
N LEU A 149 16.51 7.80 8.42
CA LEU A 149 17.41 8.44 9.38
C LEU A 149 17.39 7.72 10.74
N ALA A 150 16.21 7.35 11.24
CA ALA A 150 16.10 6.55 12.46
C ALA A 150 16.73 5.15 12.29
N ALA A 151 16.64 4.55 11.11
CA ALA A 151 17.28 3.27 10.82
C ALA A 151 18.81 3.37 10.78
N GLU A 152 19.36 4.49 10.30
CA GLU A 152 20.80 4.78 10.33
C GLU A 152 21.30 4.99 11.76
N GLU A 153 20.55 5.72 12.60
CA GLU A 153 20.86 5.89 14.03
C GLU A 153 20.87 4.54 14.78
N LEU A 154 20.04 3.60 14.36
CA LEU A 154 20.00 2.22 14.88
C LEU A 154 21.04 1.30 14.21
N ASN A 155 21.93 1.84 13.36
CA ASN A 155 22.94 1.11 12.60
C ASN A 155 22.36 -0.03 11.74
N MET A 156 21.12 0.10 11.26
CA MET A 156 20.48 -0.89 10.39
C MET A 156 20.89 -0.71 8.93
N VAL A 157 21.12 0.53 8.51
CA VAL A 157 21.56 0.85 7.14
C VAL A 157 23.08 0.68 7.03
N GLY A 158 23.83 1.27 7.97
CA GLY A 158 25.29 1.12 8.05
C GLY A 158 25.83 -0.30 8.24
N SER A 159 25.05 -1.23 8.82
CA SER A 159 25.48 -2.63 9.00
C SER A 159 25.46 -3.46 7.71
N GLY A 160 24.72 -3.03 6.68
CA GLY A 160 24.51 -3.80 5.45
C GLY A 160 23.62 -5.05 5.62
N GLU A 161 23.04 -5.27 6.81
CA GLU A 161 22.20 -6.43 7.09
C GLU A 161 20.73 -6.25 6.66
N TYR A 162 20.31 -5.00 6.43
CA TYR A 162 18.92 -4.66 6.11
C TYR A 162 18.80 -4.06 4.71
N VAL A 163 17.71 -4.42 4.02
CA VAL A 163 17.35 -3.84 2.73
C VAL A 163 16.02 -3.12 2.88
N PHE A 164 15.99 -1.84 2.55
CA PHE A 164 14.78 -1.02 2.59
C PHE A 164 14.24 -0.79 1.18
N PHE A 165 12.97 -1.13 0.94
CA PHE A 165 12.22 -0.81 -0.27
C PHE A 165 11.21 0.29 0.04
N ASN A 166 11.29 1.43 -0.64
CA ASN A 166 10.23 2.43 -0.62
C ASN A 166 9.28 2.18 -1.79
N ILE A 167 7.98 2.02 -1.52
CA ILE A 167 6.95 1.95 -2.56
C ILE A 167 6.27 3.32 -2.66
N GLU A 168 6.64 4.06 -3.70
CA GLU A 168 6.03 5.33 -4.06
C GLU A 168 5.34 5.18 -5.42
N LEU A 169 4.01 5.20 -5.44
CA LEU A 169 3.22 5.04 -6.66
C LEU A 169 2.83 6.36 -7.32
N PHE A 170 2.91 7.46 -6.59
CA PHE A 170 2.53 8.79 -7.05
C PHE A 170 3.45 9.84 -6.44
N SER A 171 4.34 10.43 -7.26
CA SER A 171 5.00 11.67 -6.87
C SER A 171 4.01 12.82 -7.01
N ARG A 172 3.68 13.48 -5.91
CA ARG A 172 3.03 14.81 -5.94
C ARG A 172 4.04 15.87 -5.53
#